data_AF-A0A1T4LBI1-F1
#
_entry.id   AF-A0A1T4LBI1-F1
#
_cell.length_a   1.000
_cell.length_b   1.000
_cell.length_c   1.000
_cell.angle_alpha   90.00
_cell.angle_beta   90.00
_cell.angle_gamma   90.00
#
_symmetry.space_group_name_H-M   'P 1'
#
loop_
_entity.id
_entity.type
_entity.pdbx_description
1 polymer ?
#
loop_
_entity_poly.entity_id
_entity_poly.type
_entity_poly.pdbx_seq_one_letter_code
_entity_poly.pdbx_strand_id
1 'polypeptide(L)'
;MAMSEKENKIPNVFLKLAYSELLLSFSTEELVPLVQSSNISSRKLIENAWRDDELISASDNALILSGFSNWLLSKGRNLDAFADSMFGKLNHLNSVPKRAILRSYLPYIRDFYEMQDQRQGILRLIEKRNMFHENFVFVEGAAEGNERHDFLVNQGHKAGGQPSSIYSSWLLRFMQNSPRLLDLPAFEKMQVYACEYPADEALLGRLGGGLEGDIFYVSGIAVGKLVKFSECLEKHPINRDLSKYADCLCVRADTDVIDTFTGTHLLYKDRYYSAPVTLAEFVYAKDAHVKDPFAGLISALVQDEYNAWTPVQKAHDELLHKINHVAEIIYYEADDSISVNGKHLMRNVPARILRNILREYKSTGREEFENREFKRDPEICIDSVNPNFESRLNRVVDHLEKIADVMGLNRHRRGGFRFEPHCHIEFREEPAIVRKSKK
;
A
#
# COMPACT_ATOMS: atom_id res chain seq x y z
N MET A 1 17.68 12.54 -18.15
CA MET A 1 17.65 11.24 -18.84
C MET A 1 16.52 10.47 -18.19
N ALA A 2 15.42 10.21 -18.90
CA ALA A 2 14.27 9.54 -18.29
C ALA A 2 14.67 8.11 -17.88
N MET A 3 14.57 7.80 -16.60
CA MET A 3 14.74 6.45 -16.08
C MET A 3 13.74 5.51 -16.76
N SER A 4 14.14 4.27 -17.04
CA SER A 4 13.25 3.29 -17.67
C SER A 4 12.03 3.01 -16.76
N GLU A 5 10.89 2.59 -17.32
CA GLU A 5 9.70 2.19 -16.52
C GLU A 5 10.00 1.11 -15.45
N LYS A 6 11.10 0.36 -15.59
CA LYS A 6 11.57 -0.58 -14.57
C LYS A 6 12.29 0.08 -13.40
N GLU A 7 12.90 1.24 -13.61
CA GLU A 7 13.66 1.97 -12.59
C GLU A 7 12.78 2.90 -11.74
N ASN A 8 11.57 3.25 -12.17
CA ASN A 8 10.62 4.08 -11.39
C ASN A 8 9.76 3.27 -10.40
N LYS A 9 10.20 2.06 -10.05
CA LYS A 9 9.46 1.12 -9.21
C LYS A 9 10.05 1.05 -7.81
N ILE A 10 9.21 1.22 -6.79
CA ILE A 10 9.58 1.16 -5.38
C ILE A 10 8.87 -0.01 -4.69
N PRO A 11 9.43 -0.56 -3.60
CA PRO A 11 8.72 -1.53 -2.79
C PRO A 11 7.44 -0.91 -2.20
N ASN A 12 6.37 -1.68 -2.15
CA ASN A 12 5.04 -1.27 -1.67
C ASN A 12 4.94 -0.97 -0.15
N VAL A 13 6.04 -0.61 0.53
CA VAL A 13 6.10 -0.52 2.00
C VAL A 13 5.05 0.40 2.60
N PHE A 14 4.98 1.65 2.12
CA PHE A 14 3.99 2.60 2.63
C PHE A 14 2.56 2.17 2.34
N LEU A 15 2.33 1.55 1.19
CA LEU A 15 1.01 1.09 0.81
C LEU A 15 0.55 -0.04 1.74
N LYS A 16 1.43 -1.02 2.01
CA LYS A 16 1.12 -2.13 2.92
C LYS A 16 0.90 -1.66 4.36
N LEU A 17 1.74 -0.75 4.85
CA LEU A 17 1.59 -0.17 6.18
C LEU A 17 0.29 0.62 6.32
N ALA A 18 -0.01 1.50 5.37
CA ALA A 18 -1.22 2.32 5.39
C ALA A 18 -2.48 1.47 5.25
N TYR A 19 -2.47 0.48 4.36
CA TYR A 19 -3.59 -0.44 4.20
C TYR A 19 -3.83 -1.28 5.47
N SER A 20 -2.76 -1.77 6.11
CA SER A 20 -2.87 -2.50 7.37
C SER A 20 -3.42 -1.63 8.48
N GLU A 21 -2.99 -0.37 8.58
CA GLU A 21 -3.52 0.57 9.58
C GLU A 21 -5.00 0.89 9.34
N LEU A 22 -5.43 1.02 8.07
CA LEU A 22 -6.83 1.18 7.73
C LEU A 22 -7.66 -0.03 8.19
N LEU A 23 -7.20 -1.25 7.91
CA LEU A 23 -7.89 -2.47 8.33
C LEU A 23 -8.01 -2.63 9.84
N LEU A 24 -7.06 -2.09 10.61
CA LEU A 24 -7.10 -2.11 12.07
C LEU A 24 -7.97 -1.00 12.67
N SER A 25 -8.08 0.13 11.97
CA SER A 25 -8.69 1.35 12.51
C SER A 25 -10.15 1.54 12.10
N PHE A 26 -10.61 0.83 11.07
CA PHE A 26 -11.93 0.99 10.49
C PHE A 26 -12.61 -0.35 10.24
N SER A 27 -13.94 -0.35 10.30
CA SER A 27 -14.72 -1.52 9.91
C SER A 27 -14.60 -1.78 8.41
N THR A 28 -14.72 -3.04 7.99
CA THR A 28 -14.66 -3.39 6.57
C THR A 28 -15.82 -2.76 5.78
N GLU A 29 -16.98 -2.55 6.41
CA GLU A 29 -18.10 -1.77 5.84
C GLU A 29 -17.71 -0.33 5.47
N GLU A 30 -16.97 0.36 6.34
CA GLU A 30 -16.51 1.73 6.07
C GLU A 30 -15.50 1.80 4.93
N LEU A 31 -14.71 0.73 4.75
CA LEU A 31 -13.65 0.65 3.75
C LEU A 31 -14.15 0.24 2.36
N VAL A 32 -15.31 -0.39 2.23
CA VAL A 32 -15.86 -0.81 0.93
C VAL A 32 -15.97 0.37 -0.06
N PRO A 33 -16.58 1.53 0.29
CA PRO A 33 -16.66 2.66 -0.63
C PRO A 33 -15.31 3.28 -0.97
N LEU A 34 -14.35 3.25 -0.04
CA LEU A 34 -12.98 3.72 -0.28
C LEU A 34 -12.35 2.93 -1.42
N VAL A 35 -12.43 1.60 -1.34
CA VAL A 35 -11.81 0.72 -2.32
C VAL A 35 -12.58 0.70 -3.64
N GLN A 36 -13.90 0.84 -3.62
CA GLN A 36 -14.72 0.90 -4.84
C GLN A 36 -14.63 2.25 -5.58
N SER A 37 -14.06 3.30 -4.97
CA SER A 37 -13.98 4.62 -5.59
C SER A 37 -13.05 4.63 -6.82
N SER A 38 -13.45 5.23 -7.94
CA SER A 38 -12.69 5.18 -9.22
C SER A 38 -11.23 5.67 -9.16
N ASN A 39 -10.87 6.49 -8.17
CA ASN A 39 -9.51 7.00 -7.97
C ASN A 39 -8.59 6.03 -7.23
N ILE A 40 -9.15 5.00 -6.59
CA ILE A 40 -8.47 4.00 -5.74
C ILE A 40 -8.86 2.57 -6.18
N SER A 41 -9.87 2.46 -7.05
CA SER A 41 -10.47 1.23 -7.52
C SER A 41 -9.60 0.57 -8.57
N SER A 42 -8.87 -0.42 -8.11
CA SER A 42 -8.92 -1.70 -8.78
C SER A 42 -8.63 -2.77 -7.72
N ARG A 43 -9.21 -3.96 -7.85
CA ARG A 43 -8.78 -5.19 -7.16
C ARG A 43 -7.25 -5.29 -7.02
N LYS A 44 -6.55 -4.82 -8.06
CA LYS A 44 -5.08 -4.65 -8.15
C LYS A 44 -4.49 -3.86 -6.97
N LEU A 45 -5.18 -2.86 -6.42
CA LEU A 45 -4.71 -2.07 -5.28
C LEU A 45 -4.67 -2.88 -3.98
N ILE A 46 -5.75 -3.59 -3.66
CA ILE A 46 -5.79 -4.48 -2.48
C ILE A 46 -4.78 -5.60 -2.65
N GLU A 47 -4.76 -6.23 -3.83
CA GLU A 47 -3.82 -7.32 -4.10
C GLU A 47 -2.37 -6.83 -4.03
N ASN A 48 -2.05 -5.67 -4.61
CA ASN A 48 -0.70 -5.09 -4.56
C ASN A 48 -0.33 -4.58 -3.17
N ALA A 49 -1.27 -4.08 -2.37
CA ALA A 49 -1.02 -3.66 -0.99
C ALA A 49 -0.75 -4.86 -0.07
N TRP A 50 -1.37 -5.99 -0.37
CA TRP A 50 -1.28 -7.19 0.45
C TRP A 50 -0.03 -8.04 0.16
N ARG A 51 0.29 -8.23 -1.12
CA ARG A 51 1.40 -9.09 -1.57
C ARG A 51 2.75 -8.60 -1.07
N ASP A 52 3.55 -9.54 -0.55
CA ASP A 52 4.95 -9.29 -0.23
C ASP A 52 5.79 -9.17 -1.49
N ASP A 53 6.77 -8.26 -1.45
CA ASP A 53 7.77 -8.01 -2.51
C ASP A 53 7.24 -7.47 -3.85
N GLU A 54 5.99 -6.99 -3.92
CA GLU A 54 5.53 -6.28 -5.12
C GLU A 54 6.14 -4.89 -5.24
N LEU A 55 6.61 -4.62 -6.46
CA LEU A 55 7.13 -3.33 -6.87
C LEU A 55 6.02 -2.53 -7.56
N ILE A 56 5.75 -1.33 -7.05
CA ILE A 56 4.76 -0.39 -7.58
C ILE A 56 5.46 0.83 -8.17
N SER A 57 4.89 1.47 -9.19
CA SER A 57 5.46 2.74 -9.67
C SER A 57 5.35 3.80 -8.56
N ALA A 58 6.35 4.68 -8.45
CA ALA A 58 6.31 5.75 -7.46
C ALA A 58 5.09 6.68 -7.64
N SER A 59 4.69 6.94 -8.89
CA SER A 59 3.50 7.73 -9.23
C SER A 59 2.20 7.06 -8.78
N ASP A 60 2.05 5.76 -9.01
CA ASP A 60 0.86 5.03 -8.54
C ASP A 60 0.84 5.01 -7.01
N ASN A 61 1.98 4.78 -6.36
CA ASN A 61 2.07 4.81 -4.90
C ASN A 61 1.59 6.16 -4.34
N ALA A 62 2.09 7.28 -4.88
CA ALA A 62 1.70 8.61 -4.44
C ALA A 62 0.21 8.90 -4.67
N LEU A 63 -0.34 8.52 -5.83
CA LEU A 63 -1.75 8.70 -6.15
C LEU A 63 -2.65 7.95 -5.16
N ILE A 64 -2.29 6.71 -4.83
CA ILE A 64 -3.04 5.87 -3.90
C ILE A 64 -3.00 6.44 -2.48
N LEU A 65 -1.81 6.84 -2.01
CA LEU A 65 -1.67 7.43 -0.68
C LEU A 65 -2.44 8.75 -0.55
N SER A 66 -2.48 9.55 -1.62
CA SER A 66 -3.33 10.74 -1.70
C SER A 66 -4.82 10.36 -1.59
N GLY A 67 -5.25 9.31 -2.27
CA GLY A 67 -6.60 8.76 -2.16
C GLY A 67 -6.98 8.35 -0.73
N PHE A 68 -6.11 7.58 -0.05
CA PHE A 68 -6.32 7.20 1.35
C PHE A 68 -6.40 8.41 2.27
N SER A 69 -5.51 9.38 2.07
CA SER A 69 -5.45 10.59 2.90
C SER A 69 -6.68 11.47 2.71
N ASN A 70 -7.13 11.66 1.48
CA ASN A 70 -8.36 12.41 1.18
C ASN A 70 -9.59 11.75 1.81
N TRP A 71 -9.65 10.41 1.78
CA TRP A 71 -10.73 9.69 2.44
C TRP A 71 -10.66 9.84 3.97
N LEU A 72 -9.48 9.72 4.58
CA LEU A 72 -9.29 9.94 6.03
C LEU A 72 -9.74 11.35 6.43
N LEU A 73 -9.33 12.37 5.67
CA LEU A 73 -9.76 13.75 5.88
C LEU A 73 -11.28 13.90 5.75
N SER A 74 -11.91 13.23 4.77
CA SER A 74 -13.38 13.23 4.61
C SER A 74 -14.12 12.61 5.81
N LYS A 75 -13.45 11.70 6.54
CA LYS A 75 -13.95 11.06 7.76
C LYS A 75 -13.63 11.85 9.04
N GLY A 76 -13.08 13.06 8.93
CA GLY A 76 -12.70 13.89 10.08
C GLY A 76 -11.49 13.34 10.83
N ARG A 77 -10.64 12.56 10.16
CA ARG A 77 -9.46 11.93 10.79
C ARG A 77 -8.23 12.79 10.63
N ASN A 78 -7.44 12.87 11.70
CA ASN A 78 -6.15 13.55 11.72
C ASN A 78 -5.10 12.68 11.02
N LEU A 79 -4.45 13.23 9.98
CA LEU A 79 -3.44 12.48 9.21
C LEU A 79 -2.14 12.25 9.99
N ASP A 80 -1.74 13.19 10.84
CA ASP A 80 -0.54 13.03 11.68
C ASP A 80 -0.78 11.93 12.72
N ALA A 81 -1.94 11.93 13.37
CA ALA A 81 -2.29 10.89 14.34
C ALA A 81 -2.42 9.51 13.69
N PHE A 82 -2.96 9.44 12.47
CA PHE A 82 -3.00 8.20 11.69
C PHE A 82 -1.58 7.69 11.38
N ALA A 83 -0.69 8.56 10.91
CA ALA A 83 0.69 8.21 10.62
C ALA A 83 1.45 7.77 11.88
N ASP A 84 1.24 8.43 13.01
CA ASP A 84 1.87 8.09 14.29
C ASP A 84 1.42 6.71 14.79
N SER A 85 0.13 6.38 14.65
CA SER A 85 -0.40 5.04 14.96
C SER A 85 0.20 3.97 14.04
N MET A 86 0.25 4.25 12.74
CA MET A 86 0.81 3.36 11.71
C MET A 86 2.29 3.04 11.97
N PHE A 87 3.12 4.08 12.08
CA PHE A 87 4.58 3.91 12.24
C PHE A 87 5.00 3.53 13.67
N GLY A 88 4.16 3.82 14.66
CA GLY A 88 4.36 3.35 16.02
C GLY A 88 4.37 1.82 16.16
N LYS A 89 3.74 1.11 15.23
CA LYS A 89 3.62 -0.37 15.26
C LYS A 89 4.74 -1.11 14.55
N LEU A 90 5.77 -0.42 14.03
CA LEU A 90 6.84 -1.06 13.25
C LEU A 90 7.59 -2.17 14.02
N ASN A 91 7.71 -2.08 15.35
CA ASN A 91 8.34 -3.11 16.20
C ASN A 91 7.52 -4.40 16.30
N HIS A 92 6.22 -4.39 15.98
CA HIS A 92 5.42 -5.62 15.93
C HIS A 92 5.70 -6.44 14.67
N LEU A 93 6.28 -5.83 13.63
CA LEU A 93 6.72 -6.44 12.36
C LEU A 93 5.61 -7.13 11.53
N ASN A 94 4.41 -7.30 12.05
CA ASN A 94 3.34 -8.08 11.45
C ASN A 94 2.92 -7.62 10.03
N SER A 95 2.72 -6.31 9.82
CA SER A 95 2.36 -5.72 8.52
C SER A 95 3.55 -5.20 7.72
N VAL A 96 4.76 -5.39 8.24
CA VAL A 96 5.97 -4.88 7.63
C VAL A 96 6.37 -5.81 6.47
N PRO A 97 6.76 -5.30 5.28
CA PRO A 97 7.30 -6.13 4.19
C PRO A 97 8.75 -6.54 4.52
N LYS A 98 8.89 -7.54 5.38
CA LYS A 98 10.15 -7.94 6.02
C LYS A 98 11.23 -8.28 4.99
N ARG A 99 10.86 -8.98 3.90
CA ARG A 99 11.78 -9.36 2.81
C ARG A 99 12.40 -8.14 2.11
N ALA A 100 11.58 -7.18 1.69
CA ALA A 100 12.05 -5.94 1.08
C ALA A 100 12.98 -5.15 2.01
N ILE A 101 12.64 -5.07 3.30
CA ILE A 101 13.48 -4.38 4.30
C ILE A 101 14.80 -5.10 4.51
N LEU A 102 14.79 -6.42 4.77
CA LEU A 102 16.02 -7.20 4.93
C LEU A 102 16.93 -7.13 3.71
N ARG A 103 16.38 -7.25 2.49
CA ARG A 103 17.15 -7.11 1.25
C ARG A 103 17.87 -5.77 1.17
N SER A 104 17.23 -4.68 1.60
CA SER A 104 17.87 -3.36 1.60
C SER A 104 19.04 -3.26 2.59
N TYR A 105 19.04 -4.04 3.67
CA TYR A 105 20.12 -4.06 4.66
C TYR A 105 21.20 -5.10 4.36
N LEU A 106 20.92 -6.11 3.54
CA LEU A 106 21.80 -7.25 3.29
C LEU A 106 23.27 -6.86 3.00
N PRO A 107 23.57 -5.83 2.18
CA PRO A 107 24.96 -5.43 1.90
C PRO A 107 25.69 -4.82 3.10
N TYR A 108 24.95 -4.36 4.12
CA TYR A 108 25.45 -3.55 5.23
C TYR A 108 25.28 -4.24 6.59
N ILE A 109 24.82 -5.50 6.62
CA ILE A 109 24.57 -6.23 7.88
C ILE A 109 25.82 -6.20 8.76
N ARG A 110 26.99 -6.52 8.19
CA ARG A 110 28.25 -6.53 8.94
C ARG A 110 28.55 -5.17 9.57
N ASP A 111 28.39 -4.08 8.82
CA ASP A 111 28.66 -2.73 9.29
C ASP A 111 27.84 -2.42 10.56
N PHE A 112 26.57 -2.84 10.60
CA PHE A 112 25.69 -2.64 11.76
C PHE A 112 26.15 -3.35 13.04
N TYR A 113 26.81 -4.51 12.94
CA TYR A 113 27.39 -5.17 14.13
C TYR A 113 28.65 -4.47 14.64
N GLU A 114 29.34 -3.72 13.77
CA GLU A 114 30.58 -3.00 14.11
C GLU A 114 30.31 -1.54 14.55
N MET A 115 29.11 -1.00 14.28
CA MET A 115 28.72 0.37 14.62
C MET A 115 28.53 0.58 16.13
N GLN A 116 29.19 1.63 16.64
CA GLN A 116 28.99 2.13 18.01
C GLN A 116 27.57 2.68 18.22
N ASP A 117 27.04 3.40 17.23
CA ASP A 117 25.68 3.93 17.23
C ASP A 117 24.93 3.41 15.99
N GLN A 118 24.11 2.39 16.22
CA GLN A 118 23.34 1.75 15.15
C GLN A 118 22.19 2.65 14.66
N ARG A 119 21.68 3.58 15.47
CA ARG A 119 20.66 4.54 15.03
C ARG A 119 21.25 5.54 14.04
N GLN A 120 22.44 6.07 14.34
CA GLN A 120 23.16 6.90 13.36
C GLN A 120 23.48 6.11 12.08
N GLY A 121 23.82 4.81 12.22
CA GLY A 121 24.01 3.89 11.11
C GLY A 121 22.84 3.84 10.12
N ILE A 122 21.59 3.86 10.62
CA ILE A 122 20.38 3.88 9.79
C ILE A 122 20.33 5.14 8.93
N LEU A 123 20.62 6.31 9.51
CA LEU A 123 20.65 7.57 8.76
C LEU A 123 21.81 7.62 7.77
N ARG A 124 23.03 7.20 8.18
CA ARG A 124 24.23 7.19 7.31
C ARG A 124 24.05 6.33 6.06
N LEU A 125 23.31 5.23 6.17
CA LEU A 125 23.10 4.30 5.07
C LEU A 125 21.90 4.66 4.19
N ILE A 126 21.18 5.75 4.46
CA ILE A 126 19.97 6.12 3.71
C ILE A 126 20.23 6.25 2.20
N GLU A 127 21.33 6.92 1.83
CA GLU A 127 21.72 7.16 0.44
C GLU A 127 22.07 5.85 -0.28
N LYS A 128 22.74 4.93 0.42
CA LYS A 128 23.20 3.67 -0.15
C LYS A 128 22.10 2.62 -0.22
N ARG A 129 21.17 2.63 0.75
CA ARG A 129 20.00 1.74 0.77
C ARG A 129 18.94 2.18 -0.23
N ASN A 130 18.71 3.49 -0.29
CA ASN A 130 17.79 4.19 -1.19
C ASN A 130 16.54 3.41 -1.64
N MET A 131 15.84 2.82 -0.68
CA MET A 131 14.69 1.94 -0.93
C MET A 131 13.56 2.66 -1.68
N PHE A 132 13.47 3.98 -1.51
CA PHE A 132 12.37 4.81 -1.99
C PHE A 132 12.76 5.72 -3.17
N HIS A 133 13.97 5.54 -3.73
CA HIS A 133 14.48 6.35 -4.84
C HIS A 133 14.54 7.87 -4.58
N GLU A 134 14.75 8.26 -3.33
CA GLU A 134 14.95 9.64 -2.90
C GLU A 134 16.42 10.08 -3.03
N ASN A 135 16.66 11.39 -3.03
CA ASN A 135 18.00 11.99 -2.99
C ASN A 135 18.37 12.43 -1.57
N PHE A 136 18.07 11.60 -0.57
CA PHE A 136 18.50 11.88 0.80
C PHE A 136 20.01 11.77 0.95
N VAL A 137 20.58 12.79 1.56
CA VAL A 137 21.96 12.84 2.00
C VAL A 137 21.98 12.99 3.52
N PHE A 138 22.74 12.14 4.18
CA PHE A 138 23.03 12.27 5.60
C PHE A 138 24.06 13.38 5.84
N VAL A 139 23.78 14.24 6.80
CA VAL A 139 24.72 15.27 7.27
C VAL A 139 24.86 15.11 8.78
N GLU A 140 26.08 14.79 9.20
CA GLU A 140 26.41 14.70 10.61
C GLU A 140 26.38 16.09 11.24
N GLY A 141 25.69 16.23 12.37
CA GLY A 141 25.65 17.48 13.12
C GLY A 141 26.28 17.36 14.50
N ALA A 142 25.84 18.21 15.42
CA ALA A 142 26.45 18.33 16.73
C ALA A 142 26.09 17.16 17.65
N ALA A 143 27.02 16.81 18.55
CA ALA A 143 26.76 15.95 19.69
C ALA A 143 26.80 16.83 20.95
N GLU A 144 25.64 17.08 21.55
CA GLU A 144 25.48 17.92 22.74
C GLU A 144 25.19 17.03 23.95
N GLY A 145 26.18 16.86 24.82
CA GLY A 145 26.06 15.97 25.97
C GLY A 145 25.82 14.51 25.56
N ASN A 146 24.59 14.03 25.79
CA ASN A 146 24.16 12.68 25.43
C ASN A 146 23.28 12.63 24.17
N GLU A 147 22.99 13.76 23.54
CA GLU A 147 22.13 13.85 22.36
C GLU A 147 22.96 14.09 21.09
N ARG A 148 22.47 13.57 19.98
CA ARG A 148 22.94 13.86 18.62
C ARG A 148 21.87 14.67 17.90
N HIS A 149 22.34 15.58 17.07
CA HIS A 149 21.54 16.42 16.18
C HIS A 149 21.99 16.17 14.75
N ASP A 150 21.50 15.10 14.13
CA ASP A 150 21.88 14.76 12.76
C ASP A 150 20.79 15.14 11.77
N PHE A 151 21.18 15.35 10.50
CA PHE A 151 20.28 15.88 9.49
C PHE A 151 20.15 14.95 8.30
N LEU A 152 18.96 14.94 7.70
CA LEU A 152 18.73 14.46 6.36
C LEU A 152 18.39 15.66 5.46
N VAL A 153 19.08 15.74 4.32
CA VAL A 153 18.81 16.72 3.27
C VAL A 153 18.33 15.98 2.03
N ASN A 154 17.11 16.26 1.56
CA ASN A 154 16.62 15.73 0.28
C ASN A 154 16.78 16.77 -0.83
N GLN A 155 17.17 16.32 -2.01
CA GLN A 155 17.30 17.14 -3.22
C GLN A 155 16.42 16.55 -4.33
N GLY A 156 15.12 16.40 -4.05
CA GLY A 156 14.12 15.89 -4.96
C GLY A 156 14.14 14.36 -5.16
N HIS A 157 13.30 13.89 -6.08
CA HIS A 157 13.14 12.47 -6.38
C HIS A 157 13.99 12.04 -7.59
N LYS A 158 14.66 10.88 -7.54
CA LYS A 158 15.58 10.43 -8.62
C LYS A 158 14.89 10.23 -9.97
N ALA A 159 13.62 9.80 -9.95
CA ALA A 159 12.84 9.59 -11.16
C ALA A 159 12.23 10.87 -11.76
N GLY A 160 12.44 12.04 -11.14
CA GLY A 160 11.85 13.32 -11.53
C GLY A 160 10.47 13.57 -10.90
N GLY A 161 10.07 14.85 -10.84
CA GLY A 161 8.86 15.31 -10.15
C GLY A 161 9.10 15.64 -8.67
N GLN A 162 8.19 16.42 -8.07
CA GLN A 162 8.18 16.65 -6.63
C GLN A 162 7.25 15.62 -5.96
N PRO A 163 7.71 14.89 -4.93
CA PRO A 163 6.85 14.00 -4.17
C PRO A 163 5.76 14.80 -3.47
N SER A 164 4.56 14.22 -3.34
CA SER A 164 3.46 14.93 -2.68
C SER A 164 3.80 15.26 -1.22
N SER A 165 3.16 16.31 -0.69
CA SER A 165 3.34 16.74 0.70
C SER A 165 3.11 15.62 1.72
N ILE A 166 2.08 14.79 1.49
CA ILE A 166 1.76 13.62 2.32
C ILE A 166 2.88 12.57 2.27
N TYR A 167 3.30 12.18 1.06
CA TYR A 167 4.33 11.16 0.89
C TYR A 167 5.63 11.60 1.57
N SER A 168 6.04 12.85 1.35
CA SER A 168 7.25 13.43 1.95
C SER A 168 7.19 13.43 3.48
N SER A 169 6.04 13.82 4.06
CA SER A 169 5.80 13.80 5.50
C SER A 169 5.88 12.37 6.07
N TRP A 170 5.19 11.42 5.45
CA TRP A 170 5.15 10.03 5.91
C TRP A 170 6.50 9.33 5.80
N LEU A 171 7.27 9.63 4.75
CA LEU A 171 8.62 9.12 4.56
C LEU A 171 9.56 9.55 5.70
N LEU A 172 9.51 10.81 6.13
CA LEU A 172 10.30 11.29 7.27
C LEU A 172 9.82 10.70 8.60
N ARG A 173 8.50 10.55 8.80
CA ARG A 173 7.94 9.85 9.97
C ARG A 173 8.34 8.37 10.01
N PHE A 174 8.40 7.71 8.86
CA PHE A 174 8.96 6.37 8.75
C PHE A 174 10.44 6.35 9.14
N MET A 175 11.25 7.30 8.66
CA MET A 175 12.65 7.40 9.06
C MET A 175 12.78 7.55 10.58
N GLN A 176 11.95 8.41 11.20
CA GLN A 176 11.91 8.59 12.66
C GLN A 176 11.68 7.27 13.41
N ASN A 177 10.81 6.40 12.87
CA ASN A 177 10.42 5.13 13.51
C ASN A 177 11.20 3.91 13.01
N SER A 178 11.97 4.04 11.93
CA SER A 178 12.69 2.93 11.30
C SER A 178 13.69 2.20 12.21
N PRO A 179 14.30 2.80 13.26
CA PRO A 179 15.08 2.02 14.23
C PRO A 179 14.32 0.87 14.89
N ARG A 180 13.00 0.99 15.02
CA ARG A 180 12.13 -0.07 15.59
C ARG A 180 12.14 -1.35 14.77
N LEU A 181 12.49 -1.28 13.49
CA LEU A 181 12.66 -2.46 12.64
C LEU A 181 13.87 -3.32 13.03
N LEU A 182 14.82 -2.72 13.76
CA LEU A 182 16.08 -3.32 14.17
C LEU A 182 16.20 -3.43 15.70
N ASP A 183 15.07 -3.55 16.40
CA ASP A 183 14.98 -3.64 17.86
C ASP A 183 15.62 -2.45 18.62
N LEU A 184 15.73 -1.29 17.96
CA LEU A 184 16.22 -0.04 18.54
C LEU A 184 15.05 0.94 18.83
N PRO A 185 15.19 1.85 19.82
CA PRO A 185 14.21 2.90 20.03
C PRO A 185 14.15 3.85 18.83
N ALA A 186 12.94 4.33 18.52
CA ALA A 186 12.75 5.40 17.52
C ALA A 186 13.57 6.65 17.88
N PHE A 187 13.82 7.50 16.88
CA PHE A 187 14.39 8.82 17.12
C PHE A 187 13.41 9.66 17.96
N GLU A 188 13.92 10.22 19.04
CA GLU A 188 13.17 10.88 20.10
C GLU A 188 12.42 12.10 19.55
N LYS A 189 13.06 12.86 18.65
CA LYS A 189 12.43 13.96 17.93
C LYS A 189 12.87 14.00 16.46
N MET A 190 11.93 14.31 15.57
CA MET A 190 12.22 14.67 14.19
C MET A 190 11.56 16.02 13.89
N GLN A 191 12.33 16.98 13.38
CA GLN A 191 11.86 18.31 13.06
C GLN A 191 12.16 18.63 11.59
N VAL A 192 11.15 19.06 10.85
CA VAL A 192 11.32 19.49 9.45
C VAL A 192 11.37 21.01 9.40
N TYR A 193 12.52 21.54 8.98
CA TYR A 193 12.77 22.97 8.84
C TYR A 193 12.40 23.49 7.46
N ALA A 194 12.65 22.69 6.43
CA ALA A 194 12.33 23.06 5.05
C ALA A 194 11.75 21.88 4.27
N CYS A 195 10.85 22.18 3.34
CA CYS A 195 10.21 21.21 2.45
C CYS A 195 10.20 21.71 1.01
N GLU A 196 10.39 20.80 0.05
CA GLU A 196 10.39 21.14 -1.37
C GLU A 196 8.99 21.40 -1.94
N TYR A 197 7.97 20.79 -1.34
CA TYR A 197 6.59 20.95 -1.80
C TYR A 197 6.03 22.34 -1.45
N PRO A 198 5.13 22.88 -2.28
CA PRO A 198 4.54 24.19 -2.06
C PRO A 198 3.68 24.32 -0.80
N ALA A 199 3.58 25.55 -0.27
CA ALA A 199 2.74 25.86 0.89
C ALA A 199 1.24 25.61 0.63
N ASP A 200 0.74 25.90 -0.56
CA ASP A 200 -0.64 25.64 -0.96
C ASP A 200 -0.92 24.13 -1.12
N GLU A 201 0.05 23.35 -1.61
CA GLU A 201 -0.06 21.89 -1.61
C GLU A 201 -0.15 21.31 -0.19
N ALA A 202 0.57 21.90 0.77
CA ALA A 202 0.52 21.50 2.18
C ALA A 202 -0.87 21.73 2.83
N LEU A 203 -1.73 22.54 2.21
CA LEU A 203 -3.11 22.73 2.65
C LEU A 203 -4.05 21.59 2.24
N LEU A 204 -3.57 20.63 1.42
CA LEU A 204 -4.27 19.39 1.05
C LEU A 204 -5.66 19.63 0.42
N GLY A 205 -5.86 20.79 -0.21
CA GLY A 205 -7.17 21.22 -0.72
C GLY A 205 -8.24 21.43 0.37
N ARG A 206 -7.86 21.40 1.65
CA ARG A 206 -8.75 21.63 2.80
C ARG A 206 -9.00 23.10 3.02
N LEU A 207 -7.96 23.92 2.82
CA LEU A 207 -8.02 25.38 2.87
C LEU A 207 -7.46 25.94 1.58
N GLY A 208 -8.04 27.04 1.11
CA GLY A 208 -7.47 27.82 0.01
C GLY A 208 -6.34 28.70 0.52
N GLY A 209 -5.19 28.66 -0.14
CA GLY A 209 -4.07 29.55 0.17
C GLY A 209 -3.31 29.96 -1.08
N GLY A 210 -2.59 31.06 -0.95
CA GLY A 210 -1.88 31.67 -2.07
C GLY A 210 -1.02 32.84 -1.63
N LEU A 211 -0.08 33.20 -2.51
CA LEU A 211 0.81 34.33 -2.30
C LEU A 211 0.22 35.60 -2.90
N GLU A 212 0.19 36.69 -2.12
CA GLU A 212 -0.15 38.03 -2.58
C GLU A 212 0.99 38.99 -2.21
N GLY A 213 1.77 39.40 -3.21
CA GLY A 213 3.05 40.10 -2.98
C GLY A 213 4.03 39.19 -2.24
N ASP A 214 4.53 39.65 -1.10
CA ASP A 214 5.46 38.88 -0.25
C ASP A 214 4.77 38.18 0.94
N ILE A 215 3.44 38.15 0.97
CA ILE A 215 2.66 37.57 2.08
C ILE A 215 1.88 36.36 1.57
N PHE A 216 1.97 35.25 2.30
CA PHE A 216 1.18 34.05 2.05
C PHE A 216 -0.09 34.08 2.91
N TYR A 217 -1.23 34.02 2.25
CA TYR A 217 -2.54 34.03 2.87
C TYR A 217 -3.17 32.65 2.84
N VAL A 218 -3.90 32.31 3.89
CA VAL A 218 -4.79 31.15 3.95
C VAL A 218 -6.17 31.64 4.38
N SER A 219 -7.18 31.39 3.53
CA SER A 219 -8.55 31.84 3.77
C SER A 219 -8.66 33.34 4.14
N GLY A 220 -7.82 34.19 3.51
CA GLY A 220 -7.79 35.64 3.74
C GLY A 220 -6.99 36.10 4.97
N ILE A 221 -6.37 35.18 5.71
CA ILE A 221 -5.53 35.48 6.88
C ILE A 221 -4.06 35.39 6.47
N ALA A 222 -3.26 36.40 6.80
CA ALA A 222 -1.81 36.36 6.59
C ALA A 222 -1.17 35.34 7.55
N VAL A 223 -0.55 34.29 7.01
CA VAL A 223 0.02 33.18 7.82
C VAL A 223 1.50 32.93 7.54
N GLY A 224 2.07 33.58 6.53
CA GLY A 224 3.48 33.42 6.18
C GLY A 224 3.99 34.50 5.23
N LYS A 225 5.25 34.41 4.88
CA LYS A 225 5.94 35.40 4.02
C LYS A 225 6.90 34.75 3.03
N LEU A 226 7.07 35.39 1.89
CA LEU A 226 8.12 35.06 0.93
C LEU A 226 9.46 35.58 1.47
N VAL A 227 10.41 34.66 1.63
CA VAL A 227 11.73 34.96 2.19
C VAL A 227 12.82 34.22 1.42
N LYS A 228 14.07 34.64 1.61
CA LYS A 228 15.22 33.91 1.06
C LYS A 228 15.52 32.67 1.90
N PHE A 229 15.94 31.60 1.24
CA PHE A 229 16.33 30.36 1.92
C PHE A 229 17.56 30.53 2.82
N SER A 230 18.38 31.57 2.62
CA SER A 230 19.46 31.95 3.54
C SER A 230 18.98 32.11 4.98
N GLU A 231 17.76 32.61 5.21
CA GLU A 231 17.20 32.72 6.57
C GLU A 231 17.11 31.36 7.27
N CYS A 232 16.75 30.31 6.54
CA CYS A 232 16.68 28.95 7.07
C CYS A 232 18.09 28.43 7.43
N LEU A 233 19.07 28.64 6.54
CA LEU A 233 20.45 28.22 6.74
C LEU A 233 21.14 28.95 7.92
N GLU A 234 20.83 30.22 8.13
CA GLU A 234 21.31 31.00 9.27
C GLU A 234 20.71 30.51 10.60
N LYS A 235 19.42 30.17 10.60
CA LYS A 235 18.72 29.68 11.80
C LYS A 235 19.07 28.22 12.13
N HIS A 236 19.37 27.42 11.12
CA HIS A 236 19.63 25.98 11.24
C HIS A 236 20.95 25.62 10.55
N PRO A 237 22.10 25.94 11.19
CA PRO A 237 23.41 25.69 10.60
C PRO A 237 23.67 24.18 10.48
N ILE A 238 24.14 23.76 9.30
CA ILE A 238 24.50 22.37 9.02
C ILE A 238 25.89 22.28 8.39
N ASN A 239 26.58 21.15 8.59
CA ASN A 239 27.88 20.89 7.98
C ASN A 239 27.76 20.42 6.52
N ARG A 240 27.06 21.19 5.70
CA ARG A 240 26.86 20.94 4.28
C ARG A 240 26.71 22.26 3.54
N ASP A 241 27.53 22.48 2.53
CA ASP A 241 27.43 23.69 1.72
C ASP A 241 26.15 23.67 0.85
N LEU A 242 25.21 24.53 1.24
CA LEU A 242 23.98 24.83 0.51
C LEU A 242 23.93 26.30 0.06
N SER A 243 25.06 27.01 0.08
CA SER A 243 25.14 28.45 -0.24
C SER A 243 24.63 28.79 -1.63
N LYS A 244 24.78 27.88 -2.60
CA LYS A 244 24.23 28.01 -3.97
C LYS A 244 22.71 28.18 -4.01
N TYR A 245 22.01 27.83 -2.93
CA TYR A 245 20.56 27.94 -2.79
C TYR A 245 20.13 29.13 -1.92
N ALA A 246 21.07 29.93 -1.39
CA ALA A 246 20.78 30.98 -0.42
C ALA A 246 19.75 32.00 -0.92
N ASP A 247 19.83 32.39 -2.20
CA ASP A 247 18.94 33.37 -2.82
C ASP A 247 17.62 32.77 -3.35
N CYS A 248 17.41 31.45 -3.23
CA CYS A 248 16.13 30.84 -3.61
C CYS A 248 15.01 31.35 -2.70
N LEU A 249 13.89 31.76 -3.30
CA LEU A 249 12.73 32.22 -2.55
C LEU A 249 11.89 31.03 -2.08
N CYS A 250 11.39 31.12 -0.86
CA CYS A 250 10.55 30.11 -0.21
C CYS A 250 9.52 30.80 0.71
N VAL A 251 8.45 30.10 1.04
CA VAL A 251 7.40 30.62 1.94
C VAL A 251 7.70 30.17 3.36
N ARG A 252 8.05 31.09 4.25
CA ARG A 252 8.13 30.81 5.69
C ARG A 252 6.74 30.96 6.31
N ALA A 253 6.23 29.91 6.95
CA ALA A 253 5.03 30.02 7.75
C ALA A 253 5.34 30.68 9.09
N ASP A 254 4.65 31.79 9.40
CA ASP A 254 4.82 32.56 10.65
C ASP A 254 3.87 32.05 11.76
N THR A 255 2.84 31.28 11.37
CA THR A 255 1.83 30.72 12.26
C THR A 255 1.48 29.29 11.84
N ASP A 256 1.10 28.48 12.82
CA ASP A 256 0.53 27.16 12.57
C ASP A 256 -0.84 27.29 11.91
N VAL A 257 -1.08 26.48 10.88
CA VAL A 257 -2.39 26.35 10.22
C VAL A 257 -2.89 24.94 10.44
N ILE A 258 -4.02 24.82 11.12
CA ILE A 258 -4.63 23.55 11.49
C ILE A 258 -6.03 23.48 10.87
N ASP A 259 -6.35 22.37 10.21
CA ASP A 259 -7.71 22.08 9.76
C ASP A 259 -8.61 21.82 10.97
N THR A 260 -9.54 22.73 11.25
CA THR A 260 -10.43 22.64 12.41
C THR A 260 -11.37 21.42 12.37
N PHE A 261 -11.64 20.86 11.19
CA PHE A 261 -12.50 19.68 11.07
C PHE A 261 -11.78 18.39 11.48
N THR A 262 -10.50 18.25 11.12
CA THR A 262 -9.74 17.00 11.32
C THR A 262 -8.70 17.12 12.44
N GLY A 263 -8.35 18.34 12.84
CA GLY A 263 -7.18 18.64 13.67
C GLY A 263 -5.84 18.46 12.95
N THR A 264 -5.84 18.18 11.64
CA THR A 264 -4.61 17.94 10.87
C THR A 264 -3.80 19.22 10.75
N HIS A 265 -2.50 19.13 11.00
CA HIS A 265 -1.58 20.24 10.85
C HIS A 265 -1.22 20.43 9.38
N LEU A 266 -1.61 21.56 8.79
CA LEU A 266 -1.41 21.86 7.38
C LEU A 266 -0.12 22.66 7.15
N LEU A 267 0.05 23.77 7.89
CA LEU A 267 1.29 24.54 7.91
C LEU A 267 1.89 24.57 9.30
N TYR A 268 3.20 24.34 9.41
CA TYR A 268 3.95 24.39 10.65
C TYR A 268 4.68 25.71 10.75
N LYS A 269 4.48 26.43 11.86
CA LYS A 269 5.21 27.65 12.16
C LYS A 269 6.72 27.41 12.08
N ASP A 270 7.44 28.42 11.58
CA ASP A 270 8.88 28.43 11.38
C ASP A 270 9.39 27.42 10.32
N ARG A 271 8.50 26.76 9.56
CA ARG A 271 8.87 25.92 8.42
C ARG A 271 8.90 26.71 7.12
N TYR A 272 9.85 26.38 6.27
CA TYR A 272 10.04 26.95 4.94
C TYR A 272 9.51 25.99 3.86
N TYR A 273 8.50 26.42 3.11
CA TYR A 273 7.84 25.69 2.02
C TYR A 273 8.31 26.18 0.66
N SER A 274 8.16 25.36 -0.39
CA SER A 274 8.77 25.62 -1.69
C SER A 274 10.29 25.83 -1.60
N ALA A 275 10.93 25.23 -0.60
CA ALA A 275 12.36 25.34 -0.39
C ALA A 275 13.12 24.54 -1.47
N PRO A 276 14.37 24.90 -1.77
CA PRO A 276 15.17 24.19 -2.77
C PRO A 276 15.59 22.77 -2.33
N VAL A 277 15.46 22.46 -1.04
CA VAL A 277 15.75 21.16 -0.43
C VAL A 277 14.77 20.88 0.69
N THR A 278 14.56 19.60 1.01
CA THR A 278 13.93 19.21 2.27
C THR A 278 15.03 19.10 3.32
N LEU A 279 14.87 19.77 4.48
CA LEU A 279 15.82 19.76 5.58
C LEU A 279 15.12 19.25 6.85
N ALA A 280 15.54 18.08 7.33
CA ALA A 280 15.00 17.46 8.54
C ALA A 280 16.12 17.15 9.54
N GLU A 281 15.91 17.49 10.80
CA GLU A 281 16.77 17.17 11.93
C GLU A 281 16.19 16.02 12.73
N PHE A 282 17.07 15.12 13.17
CA PHE A 282 16.79 14.01 14.05
C PHE A 282 17.58 14.22 15.34
N VAL A 283 16.86 14.33 16.46
CA VAL A 283 17.43 14.47 17.80
C VAL A 283 17.23 13.16 18.56
N TYR A 284 18.33 12.60 19.07
CA TYR A 284 18.31 11.29 19.70
C TYR A 284 19.51 11.03 20.61
N ALA A 285 19.37 10.14 21.60
CA ALA A 285 20.50 9.76 22.44
C ALA A 285 21.61 9.03 21.64
N LYS A 286 22.87 9.37 21.90
CA LYS A 286 24.00 8.73 21.23
C LYS A 286 24.23 7.29 21.68
N ASP A 287 25.01 6.56 20.90
CA ASP A 287 25.62 5.26 21.24
C ASP A 287 24.58 4.15 21.50
N ALA A 288 23.43 4.24 20.82
CA ALA A 288 22.40 3.21 20.86
C ALA A 288 22.86 1.97 20.09
N HIS A 289 22.90 0.83 20.79
CA HIS A 289 23.40 -0.43 20.26
C HIS A 289 22.63 -1.61 20.82
N VAL A 290 22.29 -2.56 19.96
CA VAL A 290 21.79 -3.89 20.32
C VAL A 290 22.68 -4.97 19.72
N LYS A 291 22.80 -6.10 20.42
CA LYS A 291 23.70 -7.19 20.05
C LYS A 291 23.34 -7.81 18.70
N ASP A 292 22.05 -8.06 18.46
CA ASP A 292 21.54 -8.78 17.30
C ASP A 292 20.42 -7.98 16.60
N PRO A 293 20.74 -6.84 15.95
CA PRO A 293 19.74 -5.89 15.43
C PRO A 293 18.79 -6.46 14.39
N PHE A 294 19.15 -7.56 13.72
CA PHE A 294 18.31 -8.19 12.70
C PHE A 294 17.54 -9.41 13.21
N ALA A 295 17.74 -9.84 14.47
CA ALA A 295 17.16 -11.07 14.98
C ALA A 295 15.62 -11.05 14.96
N GLY A 296 15.00 -9.97 15.44
CA GLY A 296 13.54 -9.82 15.41
C GLY A 296 12.99 -9.88 13.99
N LEU A 297 13.61 -9.14 13.06
CA LEU A 297 13.19 -9.09 11.66
C LEU A 297 13.35 -10.43 10.92
N ILE A 298 14.45 -11.14 11.15
CA ILE A 298 14.70 -12.47 10.57
C ILE A 298 13.73 -13.51 11.17
N SER A 299 13.57 -13.51 12.49
CA SER A 299 12.65 -14.42 13.18
C SER A 299 11.22 -14.22 12.69
N ALA A 300 10.77 -12.98 12.58
CA ALA A 300 9.43 -12.66 12.11
C ALA A 300 9.24 -13.06 10.63
N LEU A 301 10.27 -12.94 9.79
CA LEU A 301 10.20 -13.42 8.40
C LEU A 301 10.02 -14.93 8.33
N VAL A 302 10.72 -15.70 9.17
CA VAL A 302 10.58 -17.16 9.23
C VAL A 302 9.19 -17.54 9.77
N GLN A 303 8.68 -16.82 10.78
CA GLN A 303 7.37 -17.08 11.36
C GLN A 303 6.20 -16.80 10.41
N ASP A 304 6.29 -15.74 9.60
CA ASP A 304 5.27 -15.38 8.60
C ASP A 304 5.00 -16.54 7.61
N GLU A 305 5.99 -17.37 7.29
CA GLU A 305 5.81 -18.55 6.43
C GLU A 305 4.84 -19.58 7.05
N TYR A 306 4.57 -19.47 8.35
CA TYR A 306 3.74 -20.41 9.11
C TYR A 306 2.52 -19.76 9.78
N ASN A 307 2.58 -18.48 10.16
CA ASN A 307 1.52 -17.77 10.87
C ASN A 307 1.35 -16.34 10.31
N ALA A 308 0.29 -16.11 9.54
CA ALA A 308 -0.09 -14.76 9.12
C ALA A 308 -0.68 -13.98 10.31
N TRP A 309 -0.49 -12.65 10.32
CA TRP A 309 -1.06 -11.77 11.34
C TRP A 309 -2.59 -11.79 11.31
N THR A 310 -3.18 -12.59 12.20
CA THR A 310 -4.59 -13.01 12.13
C THR A 310 -5.61 -11.86 12.09
N PRO A 311 -5.48 -10.78 12.89
CA PRO A 311 -6.46 -9.69 12.84
C PRO A 311 -6.52 -8.97 11.50
N VAL A 312 -5.36 -8.65 10.90
CA VAL A 312 -5.33 -7.96 9.60
C VAL A 312 -5.65 -8.90 8.46
N GLN A 313 -5.18 -10.15 8.50
CA GLN A 313 -5.59 -11.19 7.54
C GLN A 313 -7.12 -11.33 7.53
N LYS A 314 -7.75 -11.48 8.69
CA LYS A 314 -9.20 -11.62 8.80
C LYS A 314 -9.93 -10.38 8.26
N ALA A 315 -9.49 -9.19 8.63
CA ALA A 315 -10.09 -7.94 8.13
C ALA A 315 -9.89 -7.78 6.60
N HIS A 316 -8.74 -8.18 6.08
CA HIS A 316 -8.46 -8.21 4.64
C HIS A 316 -9.40 -9.17 3.91
N ASP A 317 -9.53 -10.40 4.40
CA ASP A 317 -10.39 -11.43 3.80
C ASP A 317 -11.87 -11.02 3.86
N GLU A 318 -12.32 -10.45 4.98
CA GLU A 318 -13.66 -9.88 5.12
C GLU A 318 -13.91 -8.70 4.17
N LEU A 319 -12.95 -7.81 4.02
CA LEU A 319 -13.04 -6.68 3.09
C LEU A 319 -13.08 -7.16 1.64
N LEU A 320 -12.23 -8.11 1.28
CA LEU A 320 -12.26 -8.78 -0.02
C LEU A 320 -13.64 -9.40 -0.26
N HIS A 321 -14.18 -10.15 0.70
CA HIS A 321 -15.51 -10.74 0.61
C HIS A 321 -16.61 -9.69 0.38
N LYS A 322 -16.55 -8.52 1.02
CA LYS A 322 -17.57 -7.48 0.88
C LYS A 322 -17.45 -6.69 -0.42
N ILE A 323 -16.24 -6.49 -0.92
CA ILE A 323 -16.00 -5.83 -2.21
C ILE A 323 -16.34 -6.77 -3.37
N ASN A 324 -16.08 -8.06 -3.19
CA ASN A 324 -16.47 -9.12 -4.10
C ASN A 324 -17.98 -9.34 -4.01
N HIS A 325 -18.76 -8.82 -4.97
CA HIS A 325 -20.20 -9.07 -5.03
C HIS A 325 -20.53 -10.56 -4.85
N VAL A 326 -21.40 -10.93 -3.90
CA VAL A 326 -21.81 -12.34 -3.80
C VAL A 326 -22.63 -12.69 -5.03
N ALA A 327 -22.17 -13.68 -5.79
CA ALA A 327 -22.92 -14.25 -6.89
C ALA A 327 -23.59 -15.54 -6.43
N GLU A 328 -24.93 -15.52 -6.41
CA GLU A 328 -25.73 -16.71 -6.24
C GLU A 328 -25.70 -17.52 -7.54
N ILE A 329 -25.23 -18.76 -7.46
CA ILE A 329 -25.25 -19.69 -8.59
C ILE A 329 -26.12 -20.89 -8.23
N ILE A 330 -27.16 -21.11 -9.03
CA ILE A 330 -28.06 -22.24 -8.86
C ILE A 330 -27.92 -23.16 -10.07
N TYR A 331 -27.60 -24.42 -9.81
CA TYR A 331 -27.75 -25.49 -10.79
C TYR A 331 -29.13 -26.13 -10.64
N TYR A 332 -29.93 -26.14 -11.70
CA TYR A 332 -31.22 -26.81 -11.74
C TYR A 332 -31.06 -28.20 -12.35
N GLU A 333 -31.22 -29.25 -11.53
CA GLU A 333 -31.13 -30.65 -12.01
C GLU A 333 -32.26 -31.02 -12.98
N ALA A 334 -33.39 -30.31 -12.93
CA ALA A 334 -34.56 -30.60 -13.75
C ALA A 334 -34.30 -30.47 -15.26
N ASP A 335 -33.41 -29.56 -15.66
CA ASP A 335 -33.14 -29.25 -17.07
C ASP A 335 -31.64 -29.02 -17.38
N ASP A 336 -30.77 -29.42 -16.46
CA ASP A 336 -29.32 -29.21 -16.53
C ASP A 336 -28.96 -27.75 -16.84
N SER A 337 -29.54 -26.78 -16.12
CA SER A 337 -29.26 -25.34 -16.34
C SER A 337 -28.60 -24.67 -15.15
N ILE A 338 -27.87 -23.57 -15.43
CA ILE A 338 -27.27 -22.71 -14.41
C ILE A 338 -27.83 -21.31 -14.55
N SER A 339 -28.23 -20.73 -13.41
CA SER A 339 -28.47 -19.29 -13.28
C SER A 339 -27.39 -18.63 -12.41
N VAL A 340 -27.16 -17.34 -12.67
CA VAL A 340 -26.32 -16.46 -11.85
C VAL A 340 -27.17 -15.26 -11.45
N ASN A 341 -27.30 -15.02 -10.15
CA ASN A 341 -28.16 -13.97 -9.58
C ASN A 341 -29.58 -13.97 -10.18
N GLY A 342 -30.18 -15.17 -10.29
CA GLY A 342 -31.50 -15.38 -10.86
C GLY A 342 -31.61 -15.26 -12.39
N LYS A 343 -30.53 -14.96 -13.11
CA LYS A 343 -30.51 -14.88 -14.58
C LYS A 343 -29.91 -16.14 -15.18
N HIS A 344 -30.60 -16.76 -16.15
CA HIS A 344 -30.09 -17.94 -16.84
C HIS A 344 -28.78 -17.65 -17.59
N LEU A 345 -27.76 -18.47 -17.35
CA LEU A 345 -26.44 -18.36 -17.97
C LEU A 345 -26.25 -19.37 -19.10
N MET A 346 -26.41 -20.67 -18.81
CA MET A 346 -26.15 -21.78 -19.74
C MET A 346 -26.93 -23.04 -19.35
N ARG A 347 -26.95 -24.04 -20.24
CA ARG A 347 -27.69 -25.30 -20.06
C ARG A 347 -27.00 -26.51 -20.70
N ASN A 348 -27.47 -27.71 -20.37
CA ASN A 348 -26.97 -29.02 -20.79
C ASN A 348 -25.50 -29.25 -20.36
N VAL A 349 -24.69 -29.87 -21.23
CA VAL A 349 -23.33 -30.28 -20.89
C VAL A 349 -22.43 -29.13 -20.41
N PRO A 350 -22.42 -27.93 -21.02
CA PRO A 350 -21.68 -26.79 -20.47
C PRO A 350 -22.03 -26.49 -19.01
N ALA A 351 -23.31 -26.56 -18.65
CA ALA A 351 -23.76 -26.37 -17.27
C ALA A 351 -23.23 -27.48 -16.35
N ARG A 352 -23.23 -28.74 -16.79
CA ARG A 352 -22.66 -29.87 -16.03
C ARG A 352 -21.15 -29.76 -15.81
N ILE A 353 -20.41 -29.25 -16.81
CA ILE A 353 -18.98 -28.97 -16.67
C ILE A 353 -18.78 -27.92 -15.56
N LEU A 354 -19.48 -26.79 -15.64
CA LEU A 354 -19.36 -25.73 -14.64
C LEU A 354 -19.84 -26.19 -13.25
N ARG A 355 -20.92 -26.96 -13.15
CA ARG A 355 -21.38 -27.59 -11.90
C ARG A 355 -20.27 -28.38 -11.22
N ASN A 356 -19.58 -29.26 -11.95
CA ASN A 356 -18.56 -30.10 -11.35
C ASN A 356 -17.35 -29.29 -10.87
N ILE A 357 -16.98 -28.24 -11.62
CA ILE A 357 -15.96 -27.27 -11.20
C ILE A 357 -16.39 -26.56 -9.90
N LEU A 358 -17.61 -26.01 -9.87
CA LEU A 358 -18.14 -25.27 -8.72
C LEU A 358 -18.31 -26.16 -7.48
N ARG A 359 -18.69 -27.43 -7.67
CA ARG A 359 -18.84 -28.41 -6.58
C ARG A 359 -17.49 -28.73 -5.95
N GLU A 360 -16.46 -28.98 -6.76
CA GLU A 360 -15.09 -29.23 -6.28
C GLU A 360 -14.47 -27.99 -5.64
N TYR A 361 -14.67 -26.81 -6.24
CA TYR A 361 -14.23 -25.54 -5.65
C TYR A 361 -14.89 -25.30 -4.29
N LYS A 362 -16.21 -25.53 -4.16
CA LYS A 362 -16.93 -25.37 -2.90
C LYS A 362 -16.50 -26.38 -1.83
N SER A 363 -16.19 -27.62 -2.21
CA SER A 363 -15.85 -28.68 -1.25
C SER A 363 -14.40 -28.64 -0.79
N THR A 364 -13.46 -28.26 -1.68
CA THR A 364 -12.02 -28.39 -1.42
C THR A 364 -11.22 -27.11 -1.66
N GLY A 365 -11.81 -26.07 -2.25
CA GLY A 365 -11.07 -24.89 -2.72
C GLY A 365 -10.22 -25.14 -3.96
N ARG A 366 -10.39 -26.28 -4.64
CA ARG A 366 -9.60 -26.63 -5.83
C ARG A 366 -9.92 -25.71 -7.01
N GLU A 367 -8.88 -25.09 -7.56
CA GLU A 367 -8.98 -24.19 -8.72
C GLU A 367 -8.35 -24.76 -10.00
N GLU A 368 -7.56 -25.83 -9.91
CA GLU A 368 -6.87 -26.42 -11.07
C GLU A 368 -7.45 -27.75 -11.52
N PHE A 369 -7.68 -27.86 -12.82
CA PHE A 369 -8.46 -28.93 -13.43
C PHE A 369 -7.80 -29.48 -14.71
N GLU A 370 -7.98 -30.77 -14.98
CA GLU A 370 -7.46 -31.48 -16.15
C GLU A 370 -8.58 -31.94 -17.08
N ASN A 371 -8.44 -31.70 -18.39
CA ASN A 371 -9.44 -32.13 -19.39
C ASN A 371 -9.75 -33.63 -19.32
N ARG A 372 -8.78 -34.45 -18.92
CA ARG A 372 -8.93 -35.91 -18.83
C ARG A 372 -9.92 -36.33 -17.74
N GLU A 373 -10.07 -35.55 -16.67
CA GLU A 373 -11.00 -35.88 -15.58
C GLU A 373 -12.45 -35.74 -16.04
N PHE A 374 -12.79 -34.65 -16.74
CA PHE A 374 -14.13 -34.43 -17.30
C PHE A 374 -14.44 -35.34 -18.51
N LYS A 375 -13.44 -35.68 -19.34
CA LYS A 375 -13.62 -36.63 -20.46
C LYS A 375 -14.01 -38.04 -19.99
N ARG A 376 -13.65 -38.40 -18.75
CA ARG A 376 -13.96 -39.71 -18.14
C ARG A 376 -15.26 -39.70 -17.33
N ASP A 377 -15.82 -38.52 -17.09
CA ASP A 377 -17.02 -38.35 -16.30
C ASP A 377 -18.26 -38.72 -17.13
N PRO A 378 -18.99 -39.78 -16.77
CA PRO A 378 -20.18 -40.22 -17.51
C PRO A 378 -21.34 -39.21 -17.43
N GLU A 379 -21.35 -38.31 -16.44
CA GLU A 379 -22.32 -37.22 -16.38
C GLU A 379 -22.05 -36.15 -17.45
N ILE A 380 -20.79 -36.00 -17.89
CA ILE A 380 -20.38 -34.93 -18.82
C ILE A 380 -20.24 -35.45 -20.26
N CYS A 381 -19.62 -36.62 -20.43
CA CYS A 381 -19.35 -37.21 -21.72
C CYS A 381 -20.04 -38.57 -21.84
N ILE A 382 -21.09 -38.63 -22.68
CA ILE A 382 -21.86 -39.86 -22.95
C ILE A 382 -21.06 -40.83 -23.85
N ASP A 383 -20.24 -40.30 -24.76
CA ASP A 383 -19.36 -41.09 -25.63
C ASP A 383 -17.89 -40.81 -25.24
N SER A 384 -17.23 -41.82 -24.67
CA SER A 384 -15.82 -41.74 -24.27
C SER A 384 -14.85 -41.77 -25.47
N VAL A 385 -15.30 -42.22 -26.64
CA VAL A 385 -14.48 -42.39 -27.85
C VAL A 385 -14.38 -41.08 -28.63
N ASN A 386 -15.46 -40.28 -28.68
CA ASN A 386 -15.44 -38.92 -29.25
C ASN A 386 -16.22 -37.90 -28.38
N PRO A 387 -15.64 -37.48 -27.24
CA PRO A 387 -16.38 -36.73 -26.21
C PRO A 387 -16.78 -35.29 -26.60
N ASN A 388 -16.24 -34.74 -27.70
CA ASN A 388 -16.37 -33.34 -28.12
C ASN A 388 -16.21 -32.32 -26.96
N PHE A 389 -15.41 -32.67 -25.96
CA PHE A 389 -15.29 -31.92 -24.71
C PHE A 389 -14.73 -30.52 -24.91
N GLU A 390 -13.73 -30.37 -25.79
CA GLU A 390 -13.05 -29.10 -26.03
C GLU A 390 -14.00 -28.04 -26.59
N SER A 391 -14.93 -28.41 -27.49
CA SER A 391 -15.93 -27.45 -27.99
C SER A 391 -16.94 -27.07 -26.90
N ARG A 392 -17.29 -28.00 -26.02
CA ARG A 392 -18.21 -27.75 -24.90
C ARG A 392 -17.56 -26.88 -23.82
N LEU A 393 -16.28 -27.09 -23.53
CA LEU A 393 -15.50 -26.27 -22.62
C LEU A 393 -15.34 -24.85 -23.19
N ASN A 394 -15.06 -24.69 -24.49
CA ASN A 394 -15.01 -23.37 -25.11
C ASN A 394 -16.36 -22.63 -24.95
N ARG A 395 -17.50 -23.33 -25.08
CA ARG A 395 -18.80 -22.71 -24.80
C ARG A 395 -18.95 -22.25 -23.34
N VAL A 396 -18.40 -23.00 -22.37
CA VAL A 396 -18.39 -22.54 -20.98
C VAL A 396 -17.62 -21.22 -20.89
N VAL A 397 -16.42 -21.16 -21.47
CA VAL A 397 -15.59 -19.94 -21.52
C VAL A 397 -16.36 -18.78 -22.16
N ASP A 398 -16.94 -18.97 -23.35
CA ASP A 398 -17.72 -17.93 -24.06
C ASP A 398 -18.92 -17.42 -23.24
N HIS A 399 -19.54 -18.29 -22.42
CA HIS A 399 -20.62 -17.87 -21.53
C HIS A 399 -20.10 -17.15 -20.28
N LEU A 400 -18.97 -17.58 -19.72
CA LEU A 400 -18.34 -16.90 -18.59
C LEU A 400 -17.83 -15.50 -18.97
N GLU A 401 -17.44 -15.26 -20.21
CA GLU A 401 -17.10 -13.92 -20.69
C GLU A 401 -18.24 -12.90 -20.50
N LYS A 402 -19.51 -13.36 -20.51
CA LYS A 402 -20.69 -12.49 -20.29
C LYS A 402 -20.86 -12.08 -18.82
N ILE A 403 -20.19 -12.77 -17.91
CA ILE A 403 -20.18 -12.54 -16.47
C ILE A 403 -18.73 -12.53 -15.95
N ALA A 404 -17.84 -11.92 -16.74
CA ALA A 404 -16.41 -11.89 -16.45
C ALA A 404 -16.07 -11.13 -15.16
N ASP A 405 -17.01 -10.38 -14.59
CA ASP A 405 -16.94 -9.77 -13.26
C ASP A 405 -17.15 -10.78 -12.12
N VAL A 406 -17.76 -11.94 -12.41
CA VAL A 406 -18.10 -12.98 -11.42
C VAL A 406 -17.05 -14.09 -11.36
N MET A 407 -16.66 -14.66 -12.52
CA MET A 407 -15.70 -15.76 -12.60
C MET A 407 -15.13 -15.93 -14.02
N GLY A 408 -14.00 -16.62 -14.13
CA GLY A 408 -13.36 -16.98 -15.40
C GLY A 408 -12.82 -18.41 -15.44
N LEU A 409 -12.47 -18.85 -16.64
CA LEU A 409 -11.77 -20.11 -16.89
C LEU A 409 -10.61 -19.88 -17.86
N ASN A 410 -9.38 -20.00 -17.36
CA ASN A 410 -8.18 -19.75 -18.14
C ASN A 410 -7.40 -21.03 -18.42
N ARG A 411 -6.83 -21.15 -19.62
CA ARG A 411 -5.92 -22.26 -19.93
C ARG A 411 -4.60 -22.04 -19.19
N HIS A 412 -4.31 -22.91 -18.22
CA HIS A 412 -3.09 -22.82 -17.42
C HIS A 412 -1.96 -23.71 -17.96
N ARG A 413 -2.29 -24.84 -18.59
CA ARG A 413 -1.32 -25.76 -19.22
C ARG A 413 -1.94 -26.57 -20.35
N ARG A 414 -1.13 -27.30 -21.13
CA ARG A 414 -1.64 -28.21 -22.15
C ARG A 414 -2.55 -29.26 -21.49
N GLY A 415 -3.82 -29.29 -21.89
CA GLY A 415 -4.80 -30.24 -21.35
C GLY A 415 -5.32 -29.92 -19.94
N GLY A 416 -5.08 -28.71 -19.41
CA GLY A 416 -5.63 -28.27 -18.13
C GLY A 416 -6.05 -26.81 -18.15
N PHE A 417 -6.93 -26.46 -17.23
CA PHE A 417 -7.46 -25.11 -17.05
C PHE A 417 -7.54 -24.76 -15.57
N ARG A 418 -7.57 -23.47 -15.28
CA ARG A 418 -7.73 -22.92 -13.94
C ARG A 418 -9.06 -22.17 -13.87
N PHE A 419 -9.83 -22.47 -12.85
CA PHE A 419 -11.01 -21.72 -12.45
C PHE A 419 -10.55 -20.49 -11.66
N GLU A 420 -11.06 -19.32 -12.03
CA GLU A 420 -10.72 -18.05 -11.38
C GLU A 420 -11.99 -17.41 -10.83
N PRO A 421 -12.28 -17.55 -9.53
CA PRO A 421 -13.35 -16.79 -8.90
C PRO A 421 -12.97 -15.31 -8.86
N HIS A 422 -13.85 -14.43 -9.33
CA HIS A 422 -13.66 -12.98 -9.24
C HIS A 422 -14.51 -12.36 -8.13
N CYS A 423 -15.36 -13.17 -7.51
CA CYS A 423 -16.15 -12.77 -6.36
C CYS A 423 -16.50 -13.96 -5.44
N HIS A 424 -17.25 -13.72 -4.35
CA HIS A 424 -17.75 -14.81 -3.52
C HIS A 424 -18.89 -15.54 -4.22
N ILE A 425 -18.78 -16.88 -4.33
CA ILE A 425 -19.75 -17.70 -5.05
C ILE A 425 -20.55 -18.54 -4.06
N GLU A 426 -21.84 -18.23 -3.95
CA GLU A 426 -22.79 -19.09 -3.25
C GLU A 426 -23.40 -20.08 -4.23
N PHE A 427 -22.79 -21.27 -4.30
CA PHE A 427 -23.25 -22.34 -5.18
C PHE A 427 -24.23 -23.29 -4.46
N ARG A 428 -25.39 -23.55 -5.06
CA ARG A 428 -26.34 -24.58 -4.62
C ARG A 428 -26.94 -25.35 -5.80
N GLU A 429 -27.36 -26.59 -5.52
CA GLU A 429 -28.06 -27.44 -6.48
C GLU A 429 -29.53 -27.52 -6.08
N GLU A 430 -30.43 -27.24 -7.02
CA GLU A 430 -31.87 -27.38 -6.86
C GLU A 430 -32.31 -28.72 -7.47
N PRO A 431 -32.77 -29.68 -6.64
CA PRO A 431 -33.07 -31.02 -7.10
C PRO A 431 -34.32 -31.06 -7.98
N ALA A 432 -34.34 -31.97 -8.94
CA ALA A 432 -35.51 -32.16 -9.79
C ALA A 432 -36.73 -32.57 -8.95
N ILE A 433 -37.83 -31.81 -9.00
CA ILE A 433 -39.06 -32.18 -8.30
C ILE A 433 -39.62 -33.46 -8.94
N VAL A 434 -39.46 -34.58 -8.24
CA VAL A 434 -40.08 -35.86 -8.62
C VAL A 434 -41.59 -35.71 -8.50
N ARG A 435 -42.28 -35.43 -9.61
CA ARG A 435 -43.74 -35.55 -9.67
C ARG A 435 -44.10 -37.01 -9.39
N LYS A 436 -44.57 -37.32 -8.17
CA LYS A 436 -45.20 -38.61 -7.86
C LYS A 436 -46.32 -38.83 -8.89
N SER A 437 -46.19 -39.86 -9.71
CA SER A 437 -47.26 -40.31 -10.58
C SER A 437 -48.47 -40.59 -9.71
N LYS A 438 -49.61 -39.96 -10.03
CA LYS A 438 -50.90 -40.36 -9.47
C LYS A 438 -51.12 -41.82 -9.90
N LYS A 439 -51.08 -42.74 -8.94
CA LYS A 439 -51.58 -44.11 -9.09
C LYS A 439 -53.09 -44.09 -9.33
#